data_AF-X8HNT8-F1
#
_entry.id   AF-X8HNT8-F1
#
_cell.length_a   1.000
_cell.length_b   1.000
_cell.length_c   1.000
_cell.angle_alpha   90.00
_cell.angle_beta   90.00
_cell.angle_gamma   90.00
#
_symmetry.space_group_name_H-M   'P 1'
#
loop_
_entity.id
_entity.type
_entity.pdbx_description
1 polymer ?
#
loop_
_entity_poly.entity_id
_entity_poly.type
_entity_poly.pdbx_seq_one_letter_code
_entity_poly.pdbx_strand_id
1 'polypeptide(L)'
;MLDNGVVLDKFATLATDSFRSLTLELCGYKTKMIEFIDTEHTPKNILIRAIKSKSSNLREKLKEYNRLKEFLGIQPLLEDLTKKYFLIDTNTEIPYN
;
A
#
# COMPACT_ATOMS: atom_id res chain seq x y z
N MET A 1 -13.62 -21.55 9.02
CA MET A 1 -12.52 -20.58 8.85
C MET A 1 -11.51 -21.24 7.91
N LEU A 2 -10.98 -20.52 6.92
CA LEU A 2 -10.08 -21.08 5.90
C LEU A 2 -8.90 -21.82 6.56
N ASP A 3 -8.89 -23.16 6.50
CA ASP A 3 -7.84 -24.05 7.03
C ASP A 3 -6.48 -23.92 6.31
N ASN A 4 -6.34 -22.97 5.40
CA ASN A 4 -5.12 -22.75 4.63
C ASN A 4 -4.40 -21.50 5.14
N GLY A 5 -3.63 -21.64 6.22
CA GLY A 5 -2.76 -20.56 6.75
C GLY A 5 -1.88 -19.91 5.68
N VAL A 6 -1.51 -20.65 4.64
CA VAL A 6 -0.78 -20.16 3.46
C VAL A 6 -1.56 -19.10 2.66
N VAL A 7 -2.88 -19.23 2.53
CA VAL A 7 -3.70 -18.25 1.80
C VAL A 7 -3.79 -16.96 2.58
N LEU A 8 -4.02 -17.06 3.90
CA LEU A 8 -4.08 -15.91 4.78
C LEU A 8 -2.73 -15.18 4.84
N ASP A 9 -1.62 -15.92 4.91
CA ASP A 9 -0.27 -15.36 4.94
C ASP A 9 0.07 -14.59 3.67
N LYS A 10 -0.24 -15.17 2.49
CA LYS A 10 -0.07 -14.49 1.20
C LYS A 10 -0.92 -13.24 1.10
N PHE A 11 -2.18 -13.30 1.56
CA PHE A 11 -3.08 -12.15 1.56
C PHE A 11 -2.57 -11.04 2.49
N ALA A 12 -2.16 -11.37 3.72
CA ALA A 12 -1.64 -10.40 4.67
C ALA A 12 -0.37 -9.71 4.15
N THR A 13 0.52 -10.48 3.51
CA THR A 13 1.73 -9.96 2.86
C THR A 13 1.36 -8.97 1.76
N LEU A 14 0.47 -9.35 0.84
CA LEU A 14 -0.02 -8.49 -0.25
C LEU A 14 -0.70 -7.22 0.25
N ALA A 15 -1.55 -7.34 1.27
CA ALA A 15 -2.25 -6.20 1.87
C ALA A 15 -1.24 -5.20 2.46
N THR A 16 -0.24 -5.70 3.18
CA THR A 16 0.80 -4.86 3.79
C THR A 16 1.64 -4.14 2.73
N ASP A 17 2.05 -4.84 1.68
CA ASP A 17 2.83 -4.24 0.59
C ASP A 17 2.03 -3.22 -0.23
N SER A 18 0.72 -3.43 -0.38
CA SER A 18 -0.18 -2.46 -1.00
C SER A 18 -0.22 -1.14 -0.21
N PHE A 19 -0.33 -1.21 1.12
CA PHE A 19 -0.23 0.00 1.96
C PHE A 19 1.13 0.67 1.84
N ARG A 20 2.23 -0.08 1.87
CA ARG A 20 3.58 0.48 1.68
C ARG A 20 3.71 1.20 0.34
N SER A 21 3.21 0.60 -0.75
CA SER A 21 3.25 1.20 -2.08
C SER A 21 2.44 2.51 -2.14
N LEU A 22 1.20 2.50 -1.65
CA LEU A 22 0.34 3.68 -1.65
C LEU A 22 0.86 4.80 -0.73
N THR A 23 1.39 4.44 0.45
CA THR A 23 2.05 5.39 1.35
C THR A 23 3.22 6.09 0.66
N LEU A 24 4.06 5.36 -0.07
CA LEU A 24 5.16 5.94 -0.83
C LEU A 24 4.67 6.86 -1.96
N GLU A 25 3.58 6.52 -2.66
CA GLU A 25 2.93 7.42 -3.63
C GLU A 25 2.47 8.73 -3.00
N LEU A 26 1.82 8.64 -1.83
CA LEU A 26 1.38 9.81 -1.06
C LEU A 26 2.55 10.67 -0.57
N CYS A 27 3.72 10.05 -0.31
CA CYS A 27 4.97 10.72 0.03
C CYS A 27 5.74 11.29 -1.18
N GLY A 28 5.26 11.13 -2.41
CA GLY A 28 5.88 11.70 -3.60
C GLY A 28 6.85 10.79 -4.36
N TYR A 29 6.65 9.48 -4.26
CA TYR A 29 7.40 8.50 -5.03
C TYR A 29 6.50 7.86 -6.08
N LYS A 30 7.02 7.64 -7.28
CA LYS A 30 6.41 6.69 -8.22
C LYS A 30 6.84 5.28 -7.82
N THR A 31 5.87 4.44 -7.53
CA THR A 31 6.05 3.06 -7.06
C THR A 31 5.72 2.04 -8.13
N LYS A 32 6.38 0.88 -8.05
CA LYS A 32 6.05 -0.30 -8.84
C LYS A 32 6.29 -1.54 -7.98
N MET A 33 5.25 -2.34 -7.80
CA MET A 33 5.36 -3.69 -7.23
C MET A 33 5.76 -4.66 -8.34
N ILE A 34 6.80 -5.45 -8.09
CA ILE A 34 7.35 -6.40 -9.06
C ILE A 34 7.55 -7.73 -8.34
N GLU A 35 7.16 -8.84 -8.97
CA GLU A 35 7.55 -10.16 -8.46
C GLU A 35 9.07 -10.27 -8.55
N PHE A 36 9.71 -10.43 -7.41
CA PHE A 36 11.11 -10.80 -7.33
C PHE A 36 11.19 -12.33 -7.37
N ILE A 37 11.83 -12.84 -8.42
CA ILE A 37 12.09 -14.25 -8.61
C ILE A 37 13.60 -14.40 -8.47
N ASP A 38 14.07 -15.01 -7.39
CA ASP A 38 15.47 -15.42 -7.24
C ASP A 38 15.53 -16.87 -6.72
N THR A 39 16.57 -17.59 -7.14
CA THR A 39 16.84 -19.05 -7.07
C THR A 39 15.69 -19.97 -6.61
N GLU A 40 15.39 -20.99 -7.43
CA GLU A 40 14.31 -22.01 -7.48
C GLU A 40 13.52 -22.44 -6.21
N HIS A 41 13.89 -22.03 -5.00
CA HIS A 41 13.31 -22.48 -3.73
C HIS A 41 12.91 -21.36 -2.75
N THR A 42 13.03 -20.07 -3.08
CA THR A 42 12.45 -19.01 -2.23
C THR A 42 10.96 -18.74 -2.56
N PRO A 43 10.09 -18.51 -1.55
CA PRO A 43 8.74 -18.03 -1.81
C PRO A 43 8.78 -16.75 -2.62
N LYS A 44 7.88 -16.61 -3.61
CA LYS A 44 7.78 -15.39 -4.42
C LYS A 44 7.60 -14.17 -3.51
N ASN A 45 8.58 -13.27 -3.52
CA ASN A 45 8.54 -12.03 -2.75
C ASN A 45 8.22 -10.84 -3.67
N ILE A 46 7.47 -9.87 -3.16
CA ILE A 46 7.22 -8.62 -3.89
C ILE A 46 8.31 -7.62 -3.56
N LEU A 47 8.97 -7.10 -4.61
CA LEU A 47 9.84 -5.95 -4.50
C LEU A 47 9.04 -4.67 -4.80
N ILE A 48 9.01 -3.76 -3.83
CA ILE A 48 8.46 -2.41 -4.03
C ILE A 48 9.61 -1.50 -4.47
N ARG A 49 9.61 -1.12 -5.75
CA ARG A 49 10.54 -0.11 -6.28
C ARG A 49 9.91 1.27 -6.20
N ALA A 50 10.56 2.21 -5.52
CA ALA A 50 10.10 3.58 -5.39
C ALA A 50 11.14 4.57 -5.93
N ILE A 51 10.72 5.46 -6.84
CA ILE A 51 11.57 6.48 -7.44
C ILE A 51 10.96 7.84 -7.14
N LYS A 52 11.73 8.75 -6.55
CA LYS A 52 11.26 10.11 -6.25
C LYS A 52 10.82 10.80 -7.55
N SER A 53 9.59 11.30 -7.59
CA SER A 53 8.98 11.88 -8.78
C SER A 53 8.08 13.04 -8.39
N LYS A 54 7.70 13.90 -9.35
CA LYS A 54 6.57 14.80 -9.13
C LYS A 54 5.32 13.93 -9.00
N SER A 55 4.69 13.96 -7.83
CA SER A 55 3.50 13.15 -7.58
C SER A 55 2.35 13.66 -8.45
N SER A 56 1.79 12.78 -9.27
CA SER A 56 0.54 13.02 -9.98
C SER A 56 -0.56 12.24 -9.28
N ASN A 57 -1.77 12.82 -9.25
CA ASN A 57 -2.98 12.15 -8.77
C ASN A 57 -3.00 11.75 -7.28
N LEU A 58 -2.35 12.51 -6.40
CA LEU A 58 -2.36 12.29 -4.93
C LEU A 58 -3.77 12.06 -4.35
N ARG A 59 -4.78 12.80 -4.83
CA ARG A 59 -6.18 12.63 -4.41
C ARG A 59 -6.72 11.23 -4.73
N GLU A 60 -6.40 10.71 -5.91
CA GLU A 60 -6.85 9.36 -6.30
C GLU A 60 -6.11 8.30 -5.49
N LYS A 61 -4.81 8.50 -5.23
CA LYS A 61 -4.03 7.61 -4.37
C LYS A 61 -4.53 7.59 -2.93
N LEU A 62 -4.97 8.72 -2.40
CA LEU A 62 -5.59 8.79 -1.08
C LEU A 62 -6.94 8.06 -1.06
N LYS A 63 -7.75 8.16 -2.11
CA LYS A 63 -8.99 7.37 -2.25
C LYS A 63 -8.72 5.88 -2.30
N GLU A 64 -7.75 5.44 -3.12
CA GLU A 64 -7.33 4.04 -3.20
C GLU A 64 -6.89 3.52 -1.81
N TYR A 65 -6.09 4.32 -1.09
CA TYR A 65 -5.64 4.02 0.27
C TYR A 65 -6.81 3.84 1.24
N ASN A 66 -7.73 4.81 1.27
CA ASN A 66 -8.89 4.78 2.17
C ASN A 66 -9.84 3.63 1.84
N ARG A 67 -10.08 3.35 0.55
CA ARG A 67 -10.87 2.18 0.13
C ARG A 67 -10.25 0.87 0.60
N LEU A 68 -8.93 0.72 0.51
CA LEU A 68 -8.24 -0.48 1.00
C LEU A 68 -8.34 -0.59 2.53
N LYS A 69 -8.16 0.52 3.24
CA LYS A 69 -8.31 0.62 4.69
C LYS A 69 -9.70 0.19 5.16
N GLU A 70 -10.74 0.72 4.52
CA GLU A 70 -12.14 0.38 4.80
C GLU A 70 -12.48 -1.05 4.43
N PHE A 71 -12.05 -1.52 3.25
CA PHE A 71 -12.28 -2.90 2.79
C PHE A 71 -11.72 -3.93 3.78
N LEU A 72 -10.53 -3.66 4.33
CA LEU A 72 -9.89 -4.54 5.31
C LEU A 72 -10.39 -4.28 6.75
N GLY A 73 -11.04 -3.15 7.01
CA GLY A 73 -11.50 -2.76 8.34
C GLY A 73 -10.36 -2.54 9.34
N ILE A 74 -9.21 -2.03 8.90
CA ILE A 74 -8.01 -1.88 9.74
C ILE A 74 -7.57 -0.42 9.88
N GLN A 75 -6.70 -0.16 10.87
CA GLN A 75 -5.99 1.10 11.04
C GLN A 75 -4.48 0.83 10.97
N PRO A 76 -3.82 1.03 9.81
CA PRO A 76 -2.40 0.71 9.67
C PRO A 76 -1.53 1.66 10.51
N LEU A 77 -0.73 1.14 11.43
CA LEU A 77 0.27 1.93 12.17
C LEU A 77 1.22 2.71 11.23
N LEU A 78 1.49 2.15 10.05
CA LEU A 78 2.31 2.80 9.03
C LEU A 78 1.75 4.19 8.65
N GLU A 79 0.42 4.35 8.60
CA GLU A 79 -0.23 5.63 8.33
C GLU A 79 0.21 6.67 9.36
N ASP A 80 0.01 6.38 10.64
CA ASP A 80 0.32 7.30 11.73
C ASP A 80 1.80 7.72 11.74
N LEU A 81 2.70 6.76 11.49
CA LEU A 81 4.13 7.01 11.45
C LEU A 81 4.57 7.87 10.25
N THR A 82 3.81 7.83 9.15
CA THR A 82 4.21 8.45 7.87
C THR A 82 3.37 9.63 7.43
N LYS A 83 2.21 9.87 8.06
CA LYS A 83 1.22 10.90 7.71
C LYS A 83 1.82 12.29 7.50
N LYS A 84 2.79 12.68 8.34
CA LYS A 84 3.50 13.97 8.26
C LYS A 84 4.33 14.16 6.98
N TYR A 85 4.60 13.09 6.24
CA TYR A 85 5.33 13.11 4.97
C TYR A 85 4.39 13.10 3.75
N PHE A 86 3.08 12.95 3.95
CA PHE A 86 2.14 12.94 2.83
C PHE A 86 2.10 14.32 2.21
N LEU A 87 2.12 14.36 0.87
CA LEU A 87 2.07 15.59 0.09
C LEU A 87 0.63 16.10 -0.12
N ILE A 88 -0.34 15.52 0.58
CA ILE A 88 -1.76 15.88 0.55
C ILE A 88 -2.34 15.82 1.96
N ASP A 89 -3.27 16.72 2.27
CA ASP A 89 -4.02 16.66 3.53
C ASP A 89 -5.01 15.50 3.53
N THR A 90 -4.82 14.60 4.48
CA THR A 90 -5.66 13.42 4.74
C THR A 90 -7.00 13.75 5.40
N ASN A 91 -7.17 14.93 5.97
CA ASN A 91 -8.42 15.36 6.61
C ASN A 91 -9.45 15.88 5.60
N THR A 92 -9.12 15.86 4.31
CA THR A 92 -10.08 16.17 3.25
C THR A 92 -11.13 15.06 3.26
N GLU A 93 -12.32 15.31 3.79
CA GLU A 93 -13.48 14.45 3.56
C GLU A 93 -13.60 14.24 2.05
N ILE A 94 -13.39 13.01 1.59
CA ILE A 94 -13.60 12.66 0.19
C ILE A 94 -15.02 12.06 0.15
N PRO A 95 -16.04 12.83 -0.26
CA PRO A 95 -17.37 12.28 -0.39
C PRO A 95 -17.33 11.10 -1.38
N TYR A 96 -17.86 9.98 -0.94
CA TYR A 96 -18.17 8.85 -1.81
C TYR A 96 -19.30 9.31 -2.75
N ASN A 97 -18.95 9.60 -4.01
CA ASN A 97 -19.92 9.64 -5.10
C ASN A 97 -20.29 8.20 -5.49
#